data_AF-A0A939W370-F1
#
_entry.id   AF-A0A939W370-F1
#
_cell.length_a   1.000
_cell.length_b   1.000
_cell.length_c   1.000
_cell.angle_alpha   90.00
_cell.angle_beta   90.00
_cell.angle_gamma   90.00
#
_symmetry.space_group_name_H-M   'P 1'
#
loop_
_entity.id
_entity.type
_entity.pdbx_description
1 polymer ?
#
loop_
_entity_poly.entity_id
_entity_poly.type
_entity_poly.pdbx_seq_one_letter_code
_entity_poly.pdbx_strand_id
1 'polypeptide(L)'
;MKNSKTWIGIAFCIILGLVLLIPAWKDYRSLKTAPDVSTLKESDYEDGLMVRGHADMVFACYCGQYDDNNNEVFRWYLVPAQDDLTPLYLGIKVNSKLYESYDMIYDSTWDYLEHKTDALTKTISFQGRLKKVDGDVERYLDKFINDYETKPDYFVRYYVELKTTKASFGLMIAGGVFLLIGVIMIILGFVNDKKDKRMEAETEQFYASTPWSGGFSLVLDNQELDRMSASRQPVAPRKPSYDVTNATPAAPVSADPVMKPAVPDVPASAETESEGETQKPAQDSDNNDIFVL
;
A
#
# COMPACT_ATOMS: atom_id res chain seq x y z
N MET A 1 -10.99 39.50 9.06
CA MET A 1 -11.04 38.31 8.17
C MET A 1 -9.75 37.48 8.12
N LYS A 2 -8.58 37.95 8.58
CA LYS A 2 -7.30 37.20 8.55
C LYS A 2 -7.32 35.85 9.29
N ASN A 3 -8.04 35.74 10.41
CA ASN A 3 -7.97 34.54 11.26
C ASN A 3 -8.72 33.33 10.69
N SER A 4 -9.76 33.54 9.86
CA SER A 4 -10.59 32.44 9.32
C SER A 4 -9.80 31.44 8.45
N LYS A 5 -8.86 31.95 7.64
CA LYS A 5 -8.06 31.12 6.72
C LYS A 5 -7.06 30.24 7.48
N THR A 6 -6.51 30.73 8.58
CA THR A 6 -5.56 29.99 9.42
C THR A 6 -6.24 28.85 10.16
N TRP A 7 -7.44 29.09 10.71
CA TRP A 7 -8.25 28.04 11.36
C TRP A 7 -8.69 26.94 10.40
N ILE A 8 -9.04 27.29 9.15
CA ILE A 8 -9.38 26.31 8.11
C ILE A 8 -8.18 25.41 7.79
N GLY A 9 -6.97 25.98 7.64
CA GLY A 9 -5.75 25.21 7.39
C GLY A 9 -5.40 24.25 8.54
N ILE A 10 -5.56 24.70 9.78
CA ILE A 10 -5.35 23.86 10.98
C ILE A 10 -6.34 22.69 11.00
N ALA A 11 -7.63 22.97 10.79
CA ALA A 11 -8.67 21.95 10.77
C ALA A 11 -8.39 20.91 9.68
N PHE A 12 -7.96 21.36 8.49
CA PHE A 12 -7.58 20.47 7.40
C PHE A 12 -6.41 19.55 7.77
N CYS A 13 -5.32 20.08 8.37
CA CYS A 13 -4.17 19.27 8.79
C CYS A 13 -4.56 18.20 9.82
N ILE A 14 -5.42 18.54 10.79
CA ILE A 14 -5.87 17.60 11.82
C ILE A 14 -6.75 16.50 11.21
N ILE A 15 -7.69 16.87 10.34
CA ILE A 15 -8.56 15.91 9.65
C ILE A 15 -7.73 14.98 8.78
N LEU A 16 -6.80 15.52 7.97
CA LEU A 16 -5.93 14.72 7.12
C LEU A 16 -5.05 13.77 7.95
N GLY A 17 -4.47 14.26 9.05
CA GLY A 17 -3.69 13.44 9.97
C GLY A 17 -4.50 12.28 10.57
N LEU A 18 -5.72 12.53 11.01
CA LEU A 18 -6.62 11.49 11.54
C LEU A 18 -7.05 10.48 10.46
N VAL A 19 -7.38 10.94 9.26
CA VAL A 19 -7.79 10.09 8.13
C VAL A 19 -6.67 9.11 7.74
N LEU A 20 -5.41 9.53 7.83
CA LEU A 20 -4.27 8.64 7.57
C LEU A 20 -3.96 7.73 8.76
N LEU A 21 -4.04 8.25 10.00
CA LEU A 21 -3.60 7.54 11.19
C LEU A 21 -4.57 6.44 11.64
N ILE A 22 -5.88 6.69 11.58
CA ILE A 22 -6.90 5.73 12.03
C ILE A 22 -6.84 4.38 11.27
N PRO A 23 -6.90 4.34 9.92
CA PRO A 23 -6.83 3.09 9.18
C PRO A 23 -5.46 2.42 9.33
N ALA A 24 -4.37 3.20 9.30
CA ALA A 24 -3.02 2.68 9.48
C ALA A 24 -2.83 2.04 10.87
N TRP A 25 -3.38 2.64 11.92
CA TRP A 25 -3.33 2.08 13.27
C TRP A 25 -4.19 0.82 13.39
N LYS A 26 -5.38 0.79 12.78
CA LYS A 26 -6.23 -0.41 12.73
C LYS A 26 -5.48 -1.55 12.05
N ASP A 27 -4.92 -1.32 10.87
CA ASP A 27 -4.15 -2.33 10.14
C ASP A 27 -2.91 -2.76 10.94
N TYR A 28 -2.16 -1.82 11.53
CA TYR A 28 -0.99 -2.15 12.34
C TYR A 28 -1.33 -3.02 13.57
N ARG A 29 -2.42 -2.69 14.27
CA ARG A 29 -2.87 -3.46 15.43
C ARG A 29 -3.36 -4.84 15.01
N SER A 30 -4.18 -4.92 13.97
CA SER A 30 -4.69 -6.17 13.42
C SER A 30 -3.56 -7.06 12.92
N LEU A 31 -2.51 -6.48 12.34
CA LEU A 31 -1.31 -7.22 11.97
C LEU A 31 -0.62 -7.77 13.24
N LYS A 32 -0.43 -6.98 14.30
CA LYS A 32 0.24 -7.47 15.52
C LYS A 32 -0.49 -8.61 16.22
N THR A 33 -1.81 -8.63 16.18
CA THR A 33 -2.66 -9.64 16.84
C THR A 33 -3.20 -10.69 15.88
N ALA A 34 -2.66 -10.77 14.67
CA ALA A 34 -3.12 -11.72 13.66
C ALA A 34 -2.85 -13.16 14.13
N PRO A 35 -3.87 -14.05 14.13
CA PRO A 35 -3.68 -15.47 14.40
C PRO A 35 -2.79 -16.12 13.34
N ASP A 36 -2.17 -17.24 13.71
CA ASP A 36 -1.43 -18.08 12.79
C ASP A 36 -2.40 -18.91 11.94
N VAL A 37 -2.17 -18.98 10.63
CA VAL A 37 -2.98 -19.77 9.69
C VAL A 37 -3.04 -21.22 10.12
N SER A 38 -1.94 -21.79 10.64
CA SER A 38 -1.90 -23.19 11.08
C SER A 38 -2.82 -23.49 12.27
N THR A 39 -3.22 -22.47 13.02
CA THR A 39 -4.13 -22.61 14.17
C THR A 39 -5.60 -22.36 13.83
N LEU A 40 -5.90 -21.88 12.62
CA LEU A 40 -7.26 -21.57 12.20
C LEU A 40 -8.03 -22.83 11.79
N LYS A 41 -9.29 -22.90 12.22
CA LYS A 41 -10.25 -23.86 11.68
C LYS A 41 -10.91 -23.27 10.45
N GLU A 42 -11.47 -24.14 9.60
CA GLU A 42 -12.20 -23.71 8.39
C GLU A 42 -13.31 -22.68 8.70
N SER A 43 -13.98 -22.80 9.86
CA SER A 43 -14.99 -21.85 10.32
C SER A 43 -14.47 -20.46 10.65
N ASP A 44 -13.17 -20.33 10.89
CA ASP A 44 -12.55 -19.10 11.37
C ASP A 44 -12.06 -18.22 10.20
N TYR A 45 -12.09 -18.75 8.96
CA TYR A 45 -11.71 -18.00 7.78
C TYR A 45 -12.82 -17.02 7.39
N GLU A 46 -12.52 -15.73 7.58
CA GLU A 46 -13.40 -14.63 7.22
C GLU A 46 -12.70 -13.66 6.27
N ASP A 47 -13.46 -13.08 5.34
CA ASP A 47 -12.95 -12.05 4.44
C ASP A 47 -12.47 -10.82 5.24
N GLY A 48 -11.26 -10.37 4.95
CA GLY A 48 -10.65 -9.24 5.63
C GLY A 48 -9.91 -9.56 6.93
N LEU A 49 -9.94 -10.81 7.41
CA LEU A 49 -9.17 -11.25 8.57
C LEU A 49 -7.67 -11.13 8.29
N MET A 50 -6.91 -10.54 9.23
CA MET A 50 -5.45 -10.51 9.14
C MET A 50 -4.89 -11.81 9.71
N VAL A 51 -3.98 -12.45 8.98
CA VAL A 51 -3.35 -13.71 9.36
C VAL A 51 -1.84 -13.65 9.21
N ARG A 52 -1.15 -14.52 9.93
CA ARG A 52 0.30 -14.77 9.83
C ARG A 52 0.52 -16.24 9.57
N GLY A 53 1.64 -16.60 8.98
CA GLY A 53 2.00 -17.99 8.85
C GLY A 53 3.38 -18.16 8.26
N HIS A 54 3.75 -19.41 8.07
CA HIS A 54 5.02 -19.82 7.50
C HIS A 54 4.75 -20.64 6.23
N ALA A 55 5.39 -20.25 5.14
CA ALA A 55 5.41 -21.02 3.91
C ALA A 55 6.71 -21.82 3.88
N ASP A 56 6.62 -23.06 4.34
CA ASP A 56 7.73 -24.02 4.33
C ASP A 56 7.69 -24.91 3.09
N MET A 57 6.49 -25.12 2.56
CA MET A 57 6.23 -25.87 1.34
C MET A 57 5.35 -25.06 0.40
N VAL A 58 5.63 -25.17 -0.89
CA VAL A 58 4.82 -24.59 -1.96
C VAL A 58 4.56 -25.69 -2.98
N PHE A 59 3.29 -26.07 -3.15
CA PHE A 59 2.91 -27.23 -3.96
C PHE A 59 2.69 -26.90 -5.43
N ALA A 60 2.20 -25.70 -5.72
CA ALA A 60 1.88 -25.28 -7.09
C ALA A 60 1.73 -23.76 -7.19
N CYS A 61 1.86 -23.25 -8.42
CA CYS A 61 1.32 -21.97 -8.84
C CYS A 61 0.12 -22.23 -9.74
N TYR A 62 -1.09 -21.83 -9.32
CA TYR A 62 -2.33 -22.16 -10.06
C TYR A 62 -2.88 -20.97 -10.87
N CYS A 63 -2.42 -19.75 -10.61
CA CYS A 63 -2.90 -18.55 -11.29
C CYS A 63 -1.80 -17.48 -11.38
N GLY A 64 -1.70 -16.84 -12.54
CA GLY A 64 -0.88 -15.64 -12.78
C GLY A 64 -1.76 -14.48 -13.26
N GLN A 65 -1.45 -13.26 -12.85
CA GLN A 65 -2.10 -12.03 -13.29
C GLN A 65 -1.08 -11.16 -14.02
N TYR A 66 -1.45 -10.73 -15.22
CA TYR A 66 -0.61 -9.93 -16.11
C TYR A 66 -1.12 -8.49 -16.22
N ASP A 67 -0.21 -7.54 -16.44
CA ASP A 67 -0.54 -6.16 -16.79
C ASP A 67 -0.89 -6.01 -18.29
N ASP A 68 -1.25 -4.79 -18.69
CA ASP A 68 -1.57 -4.47 -20.10
C ASP A 68 -0.37 -4.66 -21.05
N ASN A 69 0.86 -4.71 -20.51
CA ASN A 69 2.08 -4.96 -21.25
C ASN A 69 2.47 -6.45 -21.24
N ASN A 70 1.59 -7.33 -20.78
CA ASN A 70 1.81 -8.77 -20.63
C ASN A 70 2.97 -9.15 -19.67
N ASN A 71 3.30 -8.27 -18.73
CA ASN A 71 4.21 -8.59 -17.63
C ASN A 71 3.41 -9.19 -16.47
N GLU A 72 3.93 -10.26 -15.88
CA GLU A 72 3.30 -10.89 -14.74
C GLU A 72 3.51 -10.05 -13.47
N VAL A 73 2.41 -9.63 -12.84
CA VAL A 73 2.40 -8.74 -11.68
C VAL A 73 2.14 -9.51 -10.39
N PHE A 74 1.24 -10.51 -10.45
CA PHE A 74 0.91 -11.35 -9.30
C PHE A 74 0.81 -12.83 -9.66
N ARG A 75 1.23 -13.69 -8.73
CA ARG A 75 1.06 -15.14 -8.79
C ARG A 75 0.33 -15.62 -7.54
N TRP A 76 -0.44 -16.69 -7.70
CA TRP A 76 -1.09 -17.38 -6.58
C TRP A 76 -0.45 -18.74 -6.40
N TYR A 77 0.25 -18.88 -5.28
CA TYR A 77 0.88 -20.12 -4.87
C TYR A 77 0.00 -20.88 -3.89
N LEU A 78 0.07 -22.20 -3.93
CA LEU A 78 -0.62 -23.10 -3.03
C LEU A 78 0.33 -23.52 -1.90
N VAL A 79 -0.05 -23.25 -0.65
CA VAL A 79 0.72 -23.62 0.55
C VAL A 79 -0.15 -24.47 1.49
N PRO A 80 0.44 -25.32 2.33
CA PRO A 80 -0.31 -25.97 3.40
C PRO A 80 -0.83 -24.91 4.39
N ALA A 81 -2.09 -25.05 4.77
CA ALA A 81 -2.77 -24.19 5.72
C ALA A 81 -2.67 -24.70 7.16
N GLN A 82 -2.39 -26.00 7.35
CA GLN A 82 -2.27 -26.64 8.65
C GLN A 82 -0.98 -27.47 8.70
N ASP A 83 -0.39 -27.56 9.88
CA ASP A 83 0.85 -28.30 10.12
C ASP A 83 0.59 -29.81 10.31
N ASP A 84 -0.68 -30.21 10.37
CA ASP A 84 -1.09 -31.60 10.57
C ASP A 84 -1.27 -32.35 9.24
N LEU A 85 -1.47 -33.67 9.33
CA LEU A 85 -1.71 -34.55 8.16
C LEU A 85 -3.02 -34.25 7.42
N THR A 86 -3.76 -33.21 7.80
CA THR A 86 -4.96 -32.81 7.10
C THR A 86 -4.53 -32.02 5.86
N PRO A 87 -4.86 -32.48 4.64
CA PRO A 87 -4.47 -31.79 3.42
C PRO A 87 -5.37 -30.58 3.23
N LEU A 88 -5.16 -29.52 4.01
CA LEU A 88 -5.83 -28.24 3.84
C LEU A 88 -4.83 -27.28 3.21
N TYR A 89 -5.18 -26.73 2.05
CA TYR A 89 -4.33 -25.86 1.27
C TYR A 89 -4.93 -24.46 1.15
N LEU A 90 -4.07 -23.46 1.19
CA LEU A 90 -4.43 -22.05 1.12
C LEU A 90 -3.67 -21.37 -0.02
N GLY A 91 -4.34 -20.47 -0.73
CA GLY A 91 -3.69 -19.63 -1.74
C GLY A 91 -2.91 -18.48 -1.09
N ILE A 92 -1.74 -18.12 -1.62
CA ILE A 92 -1.02 -16.88 -1.29
C ILE A 92 -0.81 -16.08 -2.56
N LYS A 93 -1.28 -14.83 -2.55
CA LYS A 93 -1.04 -13.86 -3.63
C LYS A 93 0.31 -13.17 -3.42
N VAL A 94 1.25 -13.48 -4.30
CA VAL A 94 2.64 -13.03 -4.26
C VAL A 94 2.89 -12.03 -5.40
N ASN A 95 3.70 -11.00 -5.14
CA ASN A 95 4.11 -10.02 -6.15
C ASN A 95 5.43 -10.45 -6.84
N SER A 96 5.73 -9.84 -7.99
CA SER A 96 6.89 -10.20 -8.80
C SER A 96 8.25 -10.11 -8.10
N LYS A 97 8.40 -9.33 -7.03
CA LYS A 97 9.66 -9.24 -6.27
C LYS A 97 9.95 -10.49 -5.45
N LEU A 98 8.93 -11.29 -5.16
CA LEU A 98 9.03 -12.46 -4.30
C LEU A 98 8.93 -13.79 -5.08
N TYR A 99 8.76 -13.74 -6.41
CA TYR A 99 8.63 -14.96 -7.23
C TYR A 99 9.81 -15.90 -7.07
N GLU A 100 11.04 -15.40 -7.21
CA GLU A 100 12.25 -16.23 -7.05
C GLU A 100 12.29 -16.95 -5.71
N SER A 101 11.85 -16.29 -4.64
CA SER A 101 11.84 -16.90 -3.30
C SER A 101 10.78 -17.98 -3.15
N TYR A 102 9.61 -17.84 -3.78
CA TYR A 102 8.55 -18.85 -3.74
C TYR A 102 8.81 -19.98 -4.73
N ASP A 103 9.35 -19.69 -5.92
CA ASP A 103 9.76 -20.69 -6.91
C ASP A 103 10.87 -21.59 -6.34
N MET A 104 11.83 -21.04 -5.60
CA MET A 104 12.86 -21.83 -4.93
C MET A 104 12.30 -22.75 -3.82
N ILE A 105 11.25 -22.31 -3.10
CA ILE A 105 10.57 -23.18 -2.12
C ILE A 105 9.80 -24.27 -2.84
N TYR A 106 9.13 -23.94 -3.95
CA TYR A 106 8.44 -24.92 -4.78
C TYR A 106 9.40 -26.02 -5.26
N ASP A 107 10.55 -25.64 -5.84
CA ASP A 107 11.57 -26.59 -6.28
C ASP A 107 12.08 -27.44 -5.10
N SER A 108 12.40 -26.80 -3.96
CA SER A 108 12.82 -27.51 -2.73
C SER A 108 11.73 -28.42 -2.16
N THR A 109 10.46 -28.11 -2.36
CA THR A 109 9.33 -28.93 -1.88
C THR A 109 9.29 -30.23 -2.68
N TRP A 110 9.41 -30.15 -4.01
CA TRP A 110 9.41 -31.33 -4.86
C TRP A 110 10.67 -32.18 -4.69
N ASP A 111 11.84 -31.56 -4.54
CA ASP A 111 13.06 -32.30 -4.24
C ASP A 111 12.96 -33.07 -2.90
N TYR A 112 12.32 -32.47 -1.89
CA TYR A 112 12.06 -33.15 -0.61
C TYR A 112 11.06 -34.31 -0.76
N LEU A 113 9.95 -34.09 -1.47
CA LEU A 113 8.92 -35.12 -1.70
C LEU A 113 9.42 -36.28 -2.58
N GLU A 114 10.36 -36.01 -3.49
CA GLU A 114 11.02 -37.02 -4.32
C GLU A 114 12.24 -37.68 -3.63
N HIS A 115 12.45 -37.39 -2.34
CA HIS A 115 13.57 -37.92 -1.54
C HIS A 115 14.96 -37.61 -2.12
N LYS A 116 15.09 -36.52 -2.88
CA LYS A 116 16.38 -35.99 -3.34
C LYS A 116 17.10 -35.20 -2.25
N THR A 117 16.35 -34.66 -1.29
CA THR A 117 16.87 -33.94 -0.12
C THR A 117 16.17 -34.40 1.16
N ASP A 118 16.90 -34.39 2.29
CA ASP A 118 16.36 -34.80 3.60
C ASP A 118 15.68 -33.64 4.36
N ALA A 119 15.78 -32.41 3.87
CA ALA A 119 15.29 -31.22 4.55
C ALA A 119 14.80 -30.15 3.57
N LEU A 120 13.81 -29.36 4.02
CA LEU A 120 13.36 -28.16 3.32
C LEU A 120 14.41 -27.05 3.47
N THR A 121 14.67 -26.35 2.37
CA THR A 121 15.79 -25.41 2.29
C THR A 121 15.47 -24.04 2.90
N LYS A 122 14.19 -23.63 2.90
CA LYS A 122 13.82 -22.26 3.30
C LYS A 122 12.37 -22.16 3.78
N THR A 123 12.20 -21.45 4.90
CA THR A 123 10.92 -21.00 5.42
C THR A 123 10.73 -19.51 5.14
N ILE A 124 9.58 -19.11 4.62
CA ILE A 124 9.20 -17.70 4.50
C ILE A 124 8.05 -17.40 5.44
N SER A 125 8.29 -16.52 6.41
CA SER A 125 7.20 -15.96 7.20
C SER A 125 6.42 -14.97 6.33
N PHE A 126 5.10 -15.11 6.34
CA PHE A 126 4.20 -14.23 5.63
C PHE A 126 3.19 -13.61 6.58
N GLN A 127 2.74 -12.42 6.20
CA GLN A 127 1.67 -11.75 6.88
C GLN A 127 0.78 -11.07 5.84
N GLY A 128 -0.53 -11.21 6.00
CA GLY A 128 -1.46 -10.66 5.02
C GLY A 128 -2.89 -10.64 5.49
N ARG A 129 -3.75 -10.23 4.56
CA ARG A 129 -5.20 -10.21 4.74
C ARG A 129 -5.81 -11.33 3.93
N LEU A 130 -6.66 -12.13 4.56
CA LEU A 130 -7.49 -13.09 3.86
C LEU A 130 -8.47 -12.35 2.95
N LYS A 131 -8.54 -12.82 1.72
CA LYS A 131 -9.52 -12.40 0.72
C LYS A 131 -10.24 -13.62 0.20
N LYS A 132 -11.55 -13.52 0.05
CA LYS A 132 -12.31 -14.60 -0.58
C LYS A 132 -11.80 -14.81 -2.02
N VAL A 133 -11.66 -16.07 -2.41
CA VAL A 133 -11.36 -16.42 -3.81
C VAL A 133 -12.59 -16.10 -4.65
N ASP A 134 -12.45 -15.28 -5.68
CA ASP A 134 -13.53 -14.85 -6.56
C ASP A 134 -13.09 -14.71 -8.02
N GLY A 135 -14.08 -14.67 -8.93
CA GLY A 135 -13.89 -14.32 -10.34
C GLY A 135 -12.97 -15.28 -11.10
N ASP A 136 -11.94 -14.72 -11.74
CA ASP A 136 -11.00 -15.52 -12.53
C ASP A 136 -10.10 -16.40 -11.66
N VAL A 137 -9.74 -15.95 -10.45
CA VAL A 137 -8.90 -16.74 -9.52
C VAL A 137 -9.63 -17.99 -9.07
N GLU A 138 -10.94 -17.89 -8.80
CA GLU A 138 -11.79 -19.04 -8.49
C GLU A 138 -11.82 -20.06 -9.63
N ARG A 139 -11.98 -19.57 -10.86
CA ARG A 139 -11.96 -20.43 -12.06
C ARG A 139 -10.65 -21.17 -12.23
N TYR A 140 -9.51 -20.50 -11.98
CA TYR A 140 -8.20 -21.14 -12.07
C TYR A 140 -7.98 -22.16 -10.95
N LEU A 141 -8.44 -21.86 -9.72
CA LEU A 141 -8.38 -22.81 -8.62
C LEU A 141 -9.25 -24.04 -8.90
N ASP A 142 -10.49 -23.86 -9.36
CA ASP A 142 -11.38 -24.98 -9.72
C ASP A 142 -10.79 -25.83 -10.85
N LYS A 143 -10.19 -25.18 -11.85
CA LYS A 143 -9.50 -25.90 -12.92
C LYS A 143 -8.34 -26.72 -12.36
N PHE A 144 -7.51 -26.13 -11.49
CA PHE A 144 -6.41 -26.86 -10.83
C PHE A 144 -6.92 -28.07 -10.04
N ILE A 145 -7.97 -27.91 -9.23
CA ILE A 145 -8.56 -29.00 -8.45
C ILE A 145 -9.01 -30.15 -9.37
N ASN A 146 -9.68 -29.81 -10.48
CA ASN A 146 -10.17 -30.77 -11.45
C ASN A 146 -9.04 -31.46 -12.23
N ASP A 147 -8.04 -30.71 -12.70
CA ASP A 147 -6.92 -31.23 -13.50
C ASP A 147 -6.08 -32.24 -12.71
N TYR A 148 -5.99 -32.09 -11.38
CA TYR A 148 -5.27 -32.99 -10.48
C TYR A 148 -6.16 -34.03 -9.78
N GLU A 149 -7.44 -34.12 -10.14
CA GLU A 149 -8.42 -35.05 -9.54
C GLU A 149 -8.47 -35.01 -8.00
N THR A 150 -8.25 -33.83 -7.42
CA THR A 150 -8.22 -33.63 -5.96
C THR A 150 -9.59 -33.28 -5.40
N LYS A 151 -9.78 -33.46 -4.09
CA LYS A 151 -11.04 -33.11 -3.42
C LYS A 151 -11.10 -31.60 -3.20
N PRO A 152 -12.21 -30.92 -3.54
CA PRO A 152 -12.35 -29.48 -3.34
C PRO A 152 -12.29 -29.07 -1.86
N ASP A 153 -12.71 -29.95 -0.94
CA ASP A 153 -12.69 -29.71 0.51
C ASP A 153 -11.27 -29.58 1.10
N TYR A 154 -10.24 -29.94 0.31
CA TYR A 154 -8.84 -29.75 0.68
C TYR A 154 -8.35 -28.33 0.40
N PHE A 155 -9.18 -27.45 -0.17
CA PHE A 155 -8.77 -26.11 -0.58
C PHE A 155 -9.64 -25.06 0.10
N VAL A 156 -9.00 -24.22 0.90
CA VAL A 156 -9.66 -23.06 1.51
C VAL A 156 -10.04 -22.09 0.41
N ARG A 157 -11.31 -21.66 0.36
CA ARG A 157 -11.84 -20.68 -0.61
C ARG A 157 -11.48 -19.23 -0.27
N TYR A 158 -10.28 -19.05 0.28
CA TYR A 158 -9.66 -17.77 0.59
C TYR A 158 -8.20 -17.80 0.13
N TYR A 159 -7.63 -16.63 -0.08
CA TYR A 159 -6.20 -16.46 -0.32
C TYR A 159 -5.64 -15.34 0.54
N VAL A 160 -4.36 -15.41 0.87
CA VAL A 160 -3.66 -14.38 1.63
C VAL A 160 -3.11 -13.33 0.66
N GLU A 161 -3.61 -12.10 0.75
CA GLU A 161 -2.98 -10.95 0.12
C GLU A 161 -1.90 -10.39 1.06
N LEU A 162 -0.64 -10.55 0.67
CA LEU A 162 0.51 -10.14 1.49
C LEU A 162 0.45 -8.63 1.82
N LYS A 163 0.63 -8.30 3.11
CA LYS A 163 0.68 -6.93 3.63
C LYS A 163 1.95 -6.74 4.43
N THR A 164 2.75 -5.76 4.04
CA THR A 164 3.97 -5.39 4.77
C THR A 164 3.66 -4.40 5.88
N THR A 165 4.03 -4.73 7.11
CA THR A 165 3.94 -3.85 8.30
C THR A 165 4.65 -2.51 8.11
N LYS A 166 5.72 -2.46 7.31
CA LYS A 166 6.49 -1.25 6.97
C LYS A 166 5.61 -0.17 6.32
N ALA A 167 4.71 -0.57 5.41
CA ALA A 167 3.83 0.38 4.72
C ALA A 167 2.84 1.04 5.70
N SER A 168 2.16 0.23 6.51
CA SER A 168 1.24 0.72 7.55
C SER A 168 1.95 1.58 8.59
N PHE A 169 3.17 1.23 8.98
CA PHE A 169 3.98 2.03 9.90
C PHE A 169 4.39 3.38 9.29
N GLY A 170 4.76 3.41 8.00
CA GLY A 170 5.05 4.64 7.28
C GLY A 170 3.86 5.60 7.23
N LEU A 171 2.67 5.08 6.93
CA LEU A 171 1.41 5.85 6.98
C LEU A 171 1.11 6.38 8.39
N MET A 172 1.37 5.59 9.43
CA MET A 172 1.18 5.99 10.83
C MET A 172 2.11 7.14 11.21
N ILE A 173 3.39 7.09 10.81
CA ILE A 173 4.35 8.18 11.03
C ILE A 173 3.90 9.44 10.29
N ALA A 174 3.54 9.33 9.01
CA ALA A 174 3.09 10.46 8.21
C ALA A 174 1.85 11.14 8.83
N GLY A 175 0.84 10.36 9.23
CA GLY A 175 -0.34 10.86 9.93
C GLY A 175 -0.01 11.54 11.26
N GLY A 176 0.94 10.98 12.03
CA GLY A 176 1.44 11.56 13.28
C GLY A 176 2.12 12.92 13.08
N VAL A 177 2.94 13.07 12.03
CA VAL A 177 3.59 14.33 11.67
C VAL A 177 2.56 15.41 11.31
N PHE A 178 1.54 15.08 10.51
CA PHE A 178 0.46 16.03 10.19
C PHE A 178 -0.31 16.50 11.43
N LEU A 179 -0.60 15.59 12.37
CA LEU A 179 -1.23 15.95 13.63
C LEU A 179 -0.33 16.87 14.47
N LEU A 180 0.96 16.56 14.56
CA LEU A 180 1.93 17.37 15.30
C LEU A 180 2.00 18.81 14.73
N ILE A 181 2.07 18.94 13.41
CA ILE A 181 2.06 20.25 12.74
C ILE A 181 0.75 21.00 13.03
N GLY A 182 -0.39 20.31 12.97
CA GLY A 182 -1.69 20.88 13.32
C GLY A 182 -1.73 21.45 14.75
N VAL A 183 -1.22 20.68 15.72
CA VAL A 183 -1.14 21.11 17.13
C VAL A 183 -0.20 22.30 17.31
N ILE A 184 0.98 22.28 16.67
CA ILE A 184 1.92 23.41 16.72
C ILE A 184 1.29 24.69 16.17
N MET A 185 0.55 24.60 15.07
CA MET A 185 -0.15 25.75 14.50
C MET A 185 -1.25 26.30 15.42
N ILE A 186 -1.95 25.45 16.17
CA ILE A 186 -2.90 25.90 17.21
C ILE A 186 -2.16 26.71 18.28
N ILE A 187 -1.04 26.19 18.80
CA ILE A 187 -0.26 26.85 19.85
C ILE A 187 0.25 28.21 19.37
N LEU A 188 0.83 28.27 18.16
CA LEU A 188 1.31 29.53 17.57
C LEU A 188 0.16 30.53 17.31
N GLY A 189 -1.00 30.04 16.87
CA GLY A 189 -2.21 30.86 16.73
C GLY A 189 -2.59 31.54 18.03
N PHE A 190 -2.65 30.80 19.14
CA PHE A 190 -2.95 31.36 20.47
C PHE A 190 -1.88 32.32 20.99
N VAL A 191 -0.60 32.06 20.73
CA VAL A 191 0.49 32.95 21.15
C VAL A 191 0.44 34.27 20.38
N ASN A 192 0.16 34.24 19.08
CA ASN A 192 0.08 35.44 18.25
C ASN A 192 -1.16 36.27 18.56
N ASP A 193 -2.32 35.64 18.79
CA ASP A 193 -3.55 36.34 19.19
C ASP A 193 -3.38 37.08 20.53
N LYS A 194 -2.54 36.56 21.45
CA LYS A 194 -2.19 37.25 22.70
C LYS A 194 -1.23 38.43 22.48
N LYS A 195 -0.33 38.34 21.50
CA LYS A 195 0.59 39.43 21.17
C LYS A 195 -0.15 40.58 20.50
N ASP A 196 -1.05 40.28 19.56
CA ASP A 196 -1.85 41.28 18.85
C ASP A 196 -2.73 42.06 19.85
N LYS A 197 -3.40 41.37 20.78
CA LYS A 197 -4.19 42.01 21.85
C LYS A 197 -3.35 42.87 22.81
N ARG A 198 -2.09 42.50 23.07
CA ARG A 198 -1.17 43.33 23.86
C ARG A 198 -0.72 44.57 23.10
N MET A 199 -0.43 44.44 21.81
CA MET A 199 -0.02 45.56 20.97
C MET A 199 -1.17 46.55 20.76
N GLU A 200 -2.40 46.08 20.59
CA GLU A 200 -3.60 46.94 20.56
C GLU A 200 -3.80 47.68 21.89
N ALA A 201 -3.64 47.01 23.04
CA ALA A 201 -3.74 47.67 24.35
C ALA A 201 -2.62 48.70 24.59
N GLU A 202 -1.39 48.44 24.18
CA GLU A 202 -0.27 49.38 24.27
C GLU A 202 -0.43 50.57 23.30
N THR A 203 -0.99 50.35 22.11
CA THR A 203 -1.30 51.47 21.19
C THR A 203 -2.44 52.32 21.71
N GLU A 204 -3.53 51.74 22.22
CA GLU A 204 -4.61 52.51 22.85
C GLU A 204 -4.11 53.32 24.06
N GLN A 205 -3.24 52.75 24.90
CA GLN A 205 -2.60 53.50 26.00
C GLN A 205 -1.67 54.61 25.51
N PHE A 206 -0.94 54.40 24.42
CA PHE A 206 -0.08 55.42 23.81
C PHE A 206 -0.90 56.58 23.20
N TYR A 207 -2.02 56.28 22.53
CA TYR A 207 -2.96 57.29 22.03
C TYR A 207 -3.72 58.00 23.15
N ALA A 208 -4.00 57.33 24.27
CA ALA A 208 -4.65 57.94 25.43
C ALA A 208 -3.70 58.83 26.28
N SER A 209 -2.38 58.63 26.18
CA SER A 209 -1.37 59.36 26.96
C SER A 209 -0.63 60.46 26.18
N THR A 210 -0.89 60.61 24.87
CA THR A 210 -0.34 61.70 24.06
C THR A 210 -1.24 62.95 24.12
N PRO A 211 -0.74 64.12 24.56
CA PRO A 211 -1.55 65.32 24.82
C PRO A 211 -1.97 66.09 23.54
N TRP A 212 -2.10 65.42 22.41
CA TRP A 212 -2.42 66.00 21.10
C TRP A 212 -3.86 65.69 20.66
N SER A 213 -4.83 65.81 21.58
CA SER A 213 -6.26 65.89 21.28
C SER A 213 -6.74 67.33 21.01
N GLY A 214 -5.86 68.19 20.51
CA GLY A 214 -6.21 69.45 19.88
C GLY A 214 -6.39 69.23 18.38
N GLY A 215 -7.64 69.26 17.92
CA GLY A 215 -8.03 68.91 16.55
C GLY A 215 -7.16 69.55 15.46
N PHE A 216 -6.47 68.70 14.70
CA PHE A 216 -6.01 69.04 13.37
C PHE A 216 -6.90 68.31 12.37
N SER A 217 -8.06 68.91 12.10
CA SER A 217 -8.84 68.56 10.92
C SER A 217 -8.00 69.02 9.71
N LEU A 218 -7.20 68.12 9.17
CA LEU A 218 -6.71 68.25 7.80
C LEU A 218 -7.92 68.06 6.89
N VAL A 219 -8.68 69.15 6.74
CA VAL A 219 -9.34 69.50 5.49
C VAL A 219 -8.22 69.63 4.47
N LEU A 220 -7.76 68.49 3.94
CA LEU A 220 -7.06 68.44 2.67
C LEU A 220 -8.13 68.69 1.62
N ASP A 221 -8.19 69.96 1.25
CA ASP A 221 -9.01 70.54 0.20
C ASP A 221 -8.93 69.65 -1.06
N ASN A 222 -10.05 69.03 -1.42
CA ASN A 222 -10.20 68.15 -2.59
C ASN A 222 -10.10 68.93 -3.92
N GLN A 223 -9.73 70.21 -3.92
CA GLN A 223 -9.64 71.03 -5.12
C GLN A 223 -8.33 70.91 -5.93
N GLU A 224 -7.25 70.33 -5.39
CA GLU A 224 -6.01 70.16 -6.15
C GLU A 224 -5.83 68.79 -6.83
N LEU A 225 -6.57 67.75 -6.43
CA LEU A 225 -6.43 66.42 -7.05
C LEU A 225 -7.11 66.30 -8.42
N ASP A 226 -8.10 67.16 -8.72
CA ASP A 226 -8.77 67.21 -10.03
C ASP A 226 -7.98 67.95 -11.11
N ARG A 227 -6.94 68.71 -10.75
CA ARG A 227 -6.06 69.35 -11.74
C ARG A 227 -4.92 68.45 -12.23
N MET A 228 -4.62 67.36 -11.53
CA MET A 228 -3.53 66.44 -11.91
C MET A 228 -4.00 65.20 -12.70
N SER A 229 -5.31 64.99 -12.88
CA SER A 229 -5.87 63.86 -13.64
C SER A 229 -6.03 64.12 -15.15
N ALA A 230 -5.76 65.35 -15.63
CA ALA A 230 -6.04 65.76 -17.01
C ALA A 230 -4.90 65.56 -18.04
N SER A 231 -3.78 64.87 -17.72
CA SER A 231 -2.66 64.72 -18.70
C SER A 231 -2.20 63.29 -19.01
N ARG A 232 -2.85 62.24 -18.52
CA ARG A 232 -2.50 60.87 -18.92
C ARG A 232 -3.34 60.39 -20.11
N GLN A 233 -2.73 60.47 -21.29
CA GLN A 233 -3.22 59.81 -22.50
C GLN A 233 -3.46 58.31 -22.26
N PRO A 234 -4.55 57.73 -22.79
CA PRO A 234 -4.81 56.30 -22.70
C PRO A 234 -3.87 55.52 -23.62
N VAL A 235 -3.02 54.68 -23.05
CA VAL A 235 -2.27 53.65 -23.79
C VAL A 235 -3.23 52.51 -24.12
N ALA A 236 -3.37 52.21 -25.41
CA ALA A 236 -4.28 51.21 -25.93
C ALA A 236 -3.97 49.78 -25.40
N PRO A 237 -4.99 48.96 -25.12
CA PRO A 237 -4.78 47.57 -24.70
C PRO A 237 -4.24 46.72 -25.86
N ARG A 238 -3.05 46.12 -25.67
CA ARG A 238 -2.52 45.07 -26.56
C ARG A 238 -3.39 43.82 -26.42
N LYS A 239 -3.91 43.33 -27.56
CA LYS A 239 -4.62 42.05 -27.68
C LYS A 239 -3.67 40.88 -27.33
N PRO A 240 -4.12 39.88 -26.56
CA PRO A 240 -3.39 38.63 -26.44
C PRO A 240 -3.52 37.83 -27.75
N SER A 241 -2.35 37.50 -28.33
CA SER A 241 -2.21 36.58 -29.46
C SER A 241 -2.41 35.15 -28.95
N TYR A 242 -3.42 34.47 -29.47
CA TYR A 242 -3.63 33.04 -29.31
C TYR A 242 -2.89 32.33 -30.45
N ASP A 243 -1.77 31.68 -30.13
CA ASP A 243 -1.18 30.70 -31.04
C ASP A 243 -1.89 29.36 -30.85
N VAL A 244 -2.69 29.04 -31.86
CA VAL A 244 -3.29 27.73 -32.10
C VAL A 244 -2.38 27.02 -33.09
N THR A 245 -1.69 25.98 -32.66
CA THR A 245 -1.07 25.00 -33.57
C THR A 245 -1.57 23.60 -33.26
N ASN A 246 -2.58 23.21 -34.05
CA ASN A 246 -2.70 21.96 -34.82
C ASN A 246 -1.77 20.81 -34.37
N ALA A 247 -2.35 19.75 -33.81
CA ALA A 247 -2.89 18.59 -34.54
C ALA A 247 -1.81 17.62 -35.04
N THR A 248 -1.86 16.37 -34.56
CA THR A 248 -1.83 15.14 -35.37
C THR A 248 -2.10 13.94 -34.45
N PRO A 249 -3.23 13.21 -34.61
CA PRO A 249 -3.37 11.87 -34.07
C PRO A 249 -2.77 10.87 -35.06
N ALA A 250 -1.74 10.14 -34.63
CA ALA A 250 -1.20 9.02 -35.39
C ALA A 250 -2.15 7.82 -35.28
N ALA A 251 -2.41 7.20 -36.43
CA ALA A 251 -3.28 6.07 -36.65
C ALA A 251 -2.78 4.77 -35.97
N PRO A 252 -3.69 3.81 -35.70
CA PRO A 252 -3.35 2.51 -35.15
C PRO A 252 -2.71 1.61 -36.21
N VAL A 253 -1.55 1.03 -35.89
CA VAL A 253 -0.92 0.00 -36.73
C VAL A 253 -1.51 -1.37 -36.40
N SER A 254 -1.75 -2.10 -37.48
CA SER A 254 -2.45 -3.37 -37.61
C SER A 254 -1.82 -4.51 -36.82
N ALA A 255 -2.73 -5.38 -36.37
CA ALA A 255 -2.50 -6.77 -36.02
C ALA A 255 -1.84 -7.55 -37.17
N ASP A 256 -1.01 -8.52 -36.80
CA ASP A 256 -0.76 -9.74 -37.56
C ASP A 256 -0.27 -10.86 -36.61
N PRO A 257 -0.35 -12.14 -37.03
CA PRO A 257 -0.97 -13.17 -36.22
C PRO A 257 -0.02 -14.20 -35.59
N VAL A 258 -0.48 -14.75 -34.47
CA VAL A 258 -0.44 -16.17 -34.06
C VAL A 258 0.74 -16.99 -34.61
N MET A 259 1.83 -17.06 -33.83
CA MET A 259 2.81 -18.15 -33.94
C MET A 259 2.52 -19.19 -32.86
N LYS A 260 2.14 -20.38 -33.32
CA LYS A 260 1.92 -21.62 -32.57
C LYS A 260 3.30 -22.21 -32.23
N PRO A 261 3.67 -22.44 -30.95
CA PRO A 261 4.88 -23.19 -30.66
C PRO A 261 4.64 -24.68 -30.86
N ALA A 262 5.58 -25.29 -31.57
CA ALA A 262 5.70 -26.73 -31.77
C ALA A 262 6.06 -27.43 -30.46
N VAL A 263 5.40 -28.56 -30.21
CA VAL A 263 5.70 -29.53 -29.16
C VAL A 263 6.97 -30.29 -29.56
N PRO A 264 8.01 -30.37 -28.72
CA PRO A 264 9.00 -31.42 -28.81
C PRO A 264 8.68 -32.56 -27.84
N ASP A 265 8.81 -33.76 -28.38
CA ASP A 265 8.55 -35.07 -27.78
C ASP A 265 9.36 -35.33 -26.49
N VAL A 266 8.68 -35.96 -25.53
CA VAL A 266 9.25 -36.56 -24.31
C VAL A 266 9.48 -38.05 -24.56
N PRO A 267 10.69 -38.59 -24.33
CA PRO A 267 10.88 -39.97 -23.90
C PRO A 267 11.10 -40.00 -22.38
N ALA A 268 10.20 -40.60 -21.62
CA ALA A 268 10.21 -42.03 -21.25
C ALA A 268 11.30 -42.38 -20.22
N SER A 269 10.87 -42.35 -18.97
CA SER A 269 11.13 -43.28 -17.86
C SER A 269 12.48 -44.01 -17.77
N ALA A 270 13.15 -43.85 -16.64
CA ALA A 270 13.96 -44.91 -16.04
C ALA A 270 13.77 -44.89 -14.52
N GLU A 271 13.10 -45.94 -14.03
CA GLU A 271 13.00 -46.35 -12.64
C GLU A 271 14.40 -46.73 -12.11
N THR A 272 14.70 -46.42 -10.85
CA THR A 272 15.59 -47.27 -10.06
C THR A 272 15.23 -47.21 -8.59
N GLU A 273 14.82 -48.37 -8.07
CA GLU A 273 14.73 -48.71 -6.66
C GLU A 273 16.09 -48.56 -5.95
N SER A 274 16.09 -48.16 -4.68
CA SER A 274 16.96 -48.78 -3.68
C SER A 274 16.47 -48.48 -2.26
N GLU A 275 16.30 -49.56 -1.51
CA GLU A 275 16.03 -49.64 -0.08
C GLU A 275 17.20 -49.11 0.77
N GLY A 276 16.91 -48.72 2.03
CA GLY A 276 17.77 -49.08 3.16
C GLY A 276 18.18 -47.98 4.15
N GLU A 277 17.64 -48.12 5.37
CA GLU A 277 18.33 -47.96 6.68
C GLU A 277 18.18 -46.70 7.56
N THR A 278 17.42 -46.93 8.63
CA THR A 278 17.32 -46.37 10.00
C THR A 278 18.57 -45.67 10.61
N GLN A 279 18.40 -44.45 11.19
CA GLN A 279 18.67 -44.14 12.63
C GLN A 279 18.42 -42.67 13.06
N LYS A 280 17.56 -42.54 14.10
CA LYS A 280 17.43 -41.62 15.29
C LYS A 280 18.36 -40.39 15.54
N PRO A 281 18.02 -39.47 16.48
CA PRO A 281 18.01 -38.02 16.25
C PRO A 281 18.96 -37.19 17.15
N ALA A 282 19.27 -35.96 16.75
CA ALA A 282 19.74 -34.85 17.60
C ALA A 282 19.47 -33.54 16.84
N GLN A 283 18.61 -32.64 17.32
CA GLN A 283 18.80 -31.64 18.38
C GLN A 283 19.60 -30.40 17.91
N ASP A 284 18.94 -29.24 18.07
CA ASP A 284 19.44 -27.85 18.07
C ASP A 284 20.09 -27.27 16.80
N SER A 285 19.38 -26.33 16.15
CA SER A 285 20.00 -25.08 15.70
C SER A 285 18.96 -23.98 15.41
N ASP A 286 18.97 -22.96 16.27
CA ASP A 286 18.99 -21.53 15.94
C ASP A 286 18.14 -21.02 14.76
N ASN A 287 16.93 -20.58 15.12
CA ASN A 287 16.45 -19.22 14.96
C ASN A 287 17.25 -18.32 14.00
N ASN A 288 16.86 -18.29 12.72
CA ASN A 288 17.29 -17.27 11.76
C ASN A 288 16.05 -16.70 11.05
N ASP A 289 15.40 -15.75 11.72
CA ASP A 289 14.40 -14.86 11.14
C ASP A 289 15.07 -13.97 10.08
N ILE A 290 15.15 -14.46 8.84
CA ILE A 290 15.54 -13.66 7.68
C ILE A 290 14.32 -12.89 7.19
N PHE A 291 14.17 -11.66 7.69
CA PHE A 291 13.30 -10.64 7.09
C PHE A 291 13.89 -10.19 5.75
N VAL A 292 13.43 -10.78 4.65
CA VAL A 292 13.77 -10.29 3.30
C VAL A 292 13.03 -8.99 3.02
N LEU A 293 13.80 -8.00 2.56
CA LEU A 293 13.44 -6.61 2.25
C LEU A 293 12.79 -6.48 0.87
#